data_AF-A0A7X7RGH9-F1
#
_entry.id   AF-A0A7X7RGH9-F1
#
_cell.length_a   1.000
_cell.length_b   1.000
_cell.length_c   1.000
_cell.angle_alpha   90.00
_cell.angle_beta   90.00
_cell.angle_gamma   90.00
#
_symmetry.space_group_name_H-M   'P 1'
#
loop_
_entity.id
_entity.type
_entity.pdbx_description
1 polymer ?
#
loop_
_entity_poly.entity_id
_entity_poly.type
_entity_poly.pdbx_seq_one_letter_code
_entity_poly.pdbx_strand_id
1 'polypeptide(L)'
;MKLSSKIRKIRYAGAGLLLLAAAGGPVAARGGEPVQQVRRELEAHAVPEVPAGRIAACVGQAEREGLPCEALACRVCEGLAKRVPPEALQAAVEARAARLREAHRLLGGAGCPACPRHGEGTRSLCCLLAQALESGVPPQVFSEILAKPDDAATARLPALVEAGEMLHLAGLGAPEIQAFLHEGRVGNWNRRETLGRARERVRRARAAVPPPRGQPPP
;
A
#
# COMPACT_ATOMS: atom_id res chain seq x y z
N MET A 1 -31.05 -23.70 -10.54
CA MET A 1 -29.86 -22.99 -11.06
C MET A 1 -29.12 -22.34 -9.88
N LYS A 2 -27.97 -22.90 -9.46
CA LYS A 2 -27.14 -22.36 -8.37
C LYS A 2 -25.84 -21.84 -8.99
N LEU A 3 -25.71 -20.51 -9.10
CA LEU A 3 -24.46 -19.86 -9.52
C LEU A 3 -23.46 -19.95 -8.36
N SER A 4 -22.57 -20.94 -8.45
CA SER A 4 -21.47 -21.18 -7.53
C SER A 4 -20.41 -20.08 -7.69
N SER A 5 -20.46 -19.07 -6.81
CA SER A 5 -19.40 -18.07 -6.64
C SER A 5 -18.11 -18.72 -6.14
N LYS A 6 -17.25 -19.15 -7.08
CA LYS A 6 -15.85 -19.48 -6.82
C LYS A 6 -14.99 -18.27 -7.18
N ILE A 7 -15.03 -17.23 -6.35
CA ILE A 7 -14.01 -16.18 -6.35
C ILE A 7 -12.73 -16.83 -5.82
N ARG A 8 -11.86 -17.28 -6.75
CA ARG A 8 -10.50 -17.70 -6.41
C ARG A 8 -9.78 -16.48 -5.85
N LYS A 9 -9.49 -16.49 -4.55
CA LYS A 9 -8.52 -15.58 -3.92
C LYS A 9 -7.18 -15.83 -4.59
N ILE A 10 -6.85 -15.04 -5.62
CA ILE A 10 -5.47 -14.91 -6.11
C ILE A 10 -4.71 -14.29 -4.94
N ARG A 11 -4.01 -15.13 -4.19
CA ARG A 11 -3.06 -14.70 -3.16
C ARG A 11 -1.92 -14.02 -3.90
N TYR A 12 -2.01 -12.70 -4.05
CA TYR A 12 -0.87 -11.86 -4.38
C TYR A 12 0.09 -11.94 -3.19
N ALA A 13 0.97 -12.95 -3.21
CA ALA A 13 2.17 -12.94 -2.39
C ALA A 13 3.08 -11.83 -2.94
N GLY A 14 2.77 -10.58 -2.57
CA GLY A 14 3.56 -9.39 -2.85
C GLY A 14 4.83 -9.39 -2.01
N ALA A 15 5.67 -10.41 -2.14
CA ALA A 15 7.08 -10.33 -1.82
C ALA A 15 7.80 -9.86 -3.09
N GLY A 16 7.57 -8.59 -3.42
CA GLY A 16 8.18 -7.92 -4.56
C GLY A 16 8.58 -6.52 -4.14
N LEU A 17 9.49 -6.45 -3.16
CA LEU A 17 10.27 -5.26 -2.89
C LEU A 17 11.16 -5.00 -4.13
N LEU A 18 10.59 -4.41 -5.18
CA LEU A 18 11.34 -3.92 -6.33
C LEU A 18 12.04 -2.64 -5.90
N LEU A 19 13.24 -2.83 -5.34
CA LEU A 19 14.31 -1.84 -5.37
C LEU A 19 14.65 -1.56 -6.84
N LEU A 20 13.96 -0.60 -7.45
CA LEU A 20 14.43 0.10 -8.64
C LEU A 20 15.00 1.44 -8.19
N ALA A 21 16.22 1.39 -7.67
CA ALA A 21 17.07 2.56 -7.50
C ALA A 21 18.29 2.37 -8.41
N ALA A 22 18.42 3.23 -9.43
CA ALA A 22 19.68 3.80 -9.94
C ALA A 22 19.59 4.20 -11.43
N ALA A 23 18.99 5.36 -11.68
CA ALA A 23 19.50 6.33 -12.66
C ALA A 23 19.03 7.71 -12.18
N GLY A 24 19.84 8.31 -11.31
CA GLY A 24 19.53 9.56 -10.64
C GLY A 24 19.62 10.75 -11.58
N GLY A 25 18.48 11.39 -11.81
CA GLY A 25 18.38 12.81 -12.10
C GLY A 25 17.28 13.38 -11.19
N PRO A 26 17.42 14.60 -10.63
CA PRO A 26 16.33 15.25 -9.93
C PRO A 26 15.31 15.65 -10.98
N VAL A 27 14.39 14.73 -11.29
CA VAL A 27 13.19 15.05 -12.07
C VAL A 27 12.32 15.87 -11.14
N ALA A 28 12.51 17.19 -11.18
CA ALA A 28 11.48 18.12 -10.76
C ALA A 28 10.27 17.85 -11.65
N ALA A 29 9.40 16.95 -11.18
CA ALA A 29 8.18 16.56 -11.86
C ALA A 29 7.38 17.82 -12.17
N ARG A 30 7.48 18.29 -13.42
CA ARG A 30 6.58 19.30 -13.96
C ARG A 30 5.21 18.62 -13.99
N GLY A 31 4.21 19.26 -13.37
CA GLY A 31 2.84 18.75 -13.36
C GLY A 31 2.41 18.31 -14.77
N GLY A 32 1.95 17.07 -14.90
CA GLY A 32 1.53 16.43 -16.14
C GLY A 32 2.42 15.27 -16.62
N GLU A 33 3.62 15.07 -16.07
CA GLU A 33 4.52 13.99 -16.51
C GLU A 33 3.93 12.57 -16.31
N PRO A 34 3.33 12.22 -15.14
CA PRO A 34 2.81 10.88 -14.91
C PRO A 34 1.61 10.54 -15.80
N VAL A 35 0.72 11.50 -16.07
CA VAL A 35 -0.46 11.29 -16.92
C VAL A 35 -0.04 11.04 -18.36
N GLN A 36 0.93 11.82 -18.87
CA GLN A 36 1.42 11.66 -20.24
C GLN A 36 2.21 10.36 -20.41
N GLN A 37 2.99 9.95 -19.40
CA GLN A 37 3.62 8.64 -19.38
C GLN A 37 2.58 7.52 -19.46
N VAL A 38 1.56 7.54 -18.59
CA VAL A 38 0.50 6.53 -18.57
C VAL A 38 -0.24 6.46 -19.92
N ARG A 39 -0.55 7.61 -20.54
CA ARG A 39 -1.17 7.63 -21.88
C ARG A 39 -0.31 6.93 -22.93
N ARG A 40 1.00 7.25 -22.98
CA ARG A 40 1.95 6.63 -23.92
C ARG A 40 2.04 5.11 -23.72
N GLU A 41 2.10 4.65 -22.48
CA GLU A 41 2.17 3.22 -22.16
C GLU A 41 0.89 2.47 -22.56
N LEU A 42 -0.29 3.05 -22.31
CA LEU A 42 -1.57 2.46 -22.68
C LEU A 42 -1.72 2.35 -24.21
N GLU A 43 -1.30 3.39 -24.94
CA GLU A 43 -1.29 3.41 -26.41
C GLU A 43 -0.32 2.37 -26.98
N ALA A 44 0.91 2.30 -26.44
CA ALA A 44 1.93 1.34 -26.87
C ALA A 44 1.49 -0.13 -26.70
N HIS A 45 0.60 -0.40 -25.74
CA HIS A 45 0.04 -1.73 -25.49
C HIS A 45 -1.34 -1.95 -26.14
N ALA A 46 -1.78 -1.03 -27.00
CA ALA A 46 -3.07 -1.08 -27.70
C ALA A 46 -4.27 -1.31 -26.74
N VAL A 47 -4.23 -0.68 -25.56
CA VAL A 47 -5.36 -0.74 -24.62
C VAL A 47 -6.56 -0.03 -25.24
N PRO A 48 -7.77 -0.62 -25.20
CA PRO A 48 -8.96 0.01 -25.77
C PRO A 48 -9.19 1.43 -25.22
N GLU A 49 -9.71 2.33 -26.05
CA GLU A 49 -9.82 3.76 -25.76
C GLU A 49 -10.60 4.05 -24.46
N VAL A 50 -11.69 3.33 -24.22
CA VAL A 50 -12.55 3.54 -23.04
C VAL A 50 -11.81 3.27 -21.72
N PRO A 51 -11.25 2.06 -21.45
CA PRO A 51 -10.47 1.83 -20.24
C PRO A 51 -9.20 2.69 -20.18
N ALA A 52 -8.53 2.95 -21.31
CA ALA A 52 -7.35 3.82 -21.33
C ALA A 52 -7.68 5.26 -20.88
N GLY A 53 -8.77 5.83 -21.40
CA GLY A 53 -9.25 7.16 -21.02
C GLY A 53 -9.62 7.24 -19.53
N ARG A 54 -10.25 6.20 -18.98
CA ARG A 54 -10.59 6.13 -17.54
C ARG A 54 -9.37 6.03 -16.65
N ILE A 55 -8.39 5.20 -17.02
CA ILE A 55 -7.12 5.09 -16.29
C ILE A 55 -6.39 6.44 -16.28
N ALA A 56 -6.23 7.07 -17.45
CA ALA A 56 -5.58 8.38 -17.55
C ALA A 56 -6.31 9.48 -16.76
N ALA A 57 -7.65 9.49 -16.79
CA ALA A 57 -8.47 10.40 -15.99
C ALA A 57 -8.30 10.17 -14.49
N CYS A 58 -8.23 8.91 -14.05
CA CYS A 58 -8.00 8.53 -12.65
C CYS A 58 -6.65 9.07 -12.15
N VAL A 59 -5.57 8.87 -12.93
CA VAL A 59 -4.23 9.38 -12.59
C VAL A 59 -4.22 10.91 -12.57
N GLY A 60 -4.82 11.57 -13.57
CA GLY A 60 -4.87 13.03 -13.60
C GLY A 60 -5.71 13.64 -12.47
N GLN A 61 -6.74 12.93 -12.02
CA GLN A 61 -7.50 13.34 -10.83
C GLN A 61 -6.67 13.19 -9.55
N ALA A 62 -5.94 12.08 -9.39
CA ALA A 62 -5.03 11.90 -8.26
C ALA A 62 -3.93 12.97 -8.23
N GLU A 63 -3.45 13.42 -9.39
CA GLU A 63 -2.46 14.49 -9.49
C GLU A 63 -3.00 15.83 -8.99
N ARG A 64 -4.21 16.19 -9.41
CA ARG A 64 -4.91 17.41 -8.91
C ARG A 64 -5.16 17.38 -7.41
N GLU A 65 -5.34 16.18 -6.85
CA GLU A 65 -5.51 15.95 -5.41
C GLU A 65 -4.17 15.93 -4.65
N GLY A 66 -3.01 16.03 -5.32
CA GLY A 66 -1.69 15.99 -4.70
C GLY A 66 -1.27 14.60 -4.21
N LEU A 67 -1.90 13.54 -4.74
CA LEU A 67 -1.57 12.15 -4.41
C LEU A 67 -0.30 11.67 -5.15
N PRO A 68 0.41 10.65 -4.63
CA PRO A 68 1.60 10.10 -5.28
C PRO A 68 1.22 9.33 -6.56
N CYS A 69 1.18 10.04 -7.68
CA CYS A 69 0.74 9.51 -8.98
C CYS A 69 1.70 8.48 -9.56
N GLU A 70 2.97 8.52 -9.16
CA GLU A 70 3.99 7.55 -9.53
C GLU A 70 3.56 6.14 -9.11
N ALA A 71 2.89 5.99 -7.96
CA ALA A 71 2.37 4.70 -7.51
C ALA A 71 1.25 4.16 -8.42
N LEU A 72 0.44 5.04 -9.03
CA LEU A 72 -0.58 4.65 -10.00
C LEU A 72 0.05 4.31 -11.35
N ALA A 73 1.02 5.11 -11.80
CA ALA A 73 1.77 4.84 -13.03
C ALA A 73 2.50 3.49 -12.94
N CYS A 74 3.19 3.20 -11.84
CA CYS A 74 3.80 1.89 -11.59
C CYS A 74 2.79 0.74 -11.66
N ARG A 75 1.58 0.93 -11.09
CA ARG A 75 0.52 -0.09 -11.15
C ARG A 75 0.04 -0.32 -12.60
N VAL A 76 -0.08 0.73 -13.40
CA VAL A 76 -0.39 0.63 -14.84
C VAL A 76 0.69 -0.19 -15.54
N CYS A 77 1.97 0.22 -15.43
CA CYS A 77 3.08 -0.47 -16.08
C CYS A 77 3.19 -1.94 -15.65
N GLU A 78 3.01 -2.23 -14.35
CA GLU A 78 2.99 -3.60 -13.82
C GLU A 78 1.87 -4.44 -14.45
N GLY A 79 0.66 -3.87 -14.54
CA GLY A 79 -0.49 -4.54 -15.13
C GLY A 79 -0.32 -4.82 -16.63
N LEU A 80 0.22 -3.85 -17.37
CA LEU A 80 0.54 -4.00 -18.79
C LEU A 80 1.60 -5.07 -19.02
N ALA A 81 2.69 -5.06 -18.25
CA ALA A 81 3.74 -6.08 -18.30
C ALA A 81 3.21 -7.49 -18.01
N LYS A 82 2.24 -7.60 -17.09
CA LYS A 82 1.57 -8.86 -16.75
C LYS A 82 0.40 -9.22 -17.68
N ARG A 83 0.16 -8.42 -18.72
CA ARG A 83 -0.96 -8.56 -19.67
C ARG A 83 -2.32 -8.71 -18.95
N VAL A 84 -2.51 -7.94 -17.89
CA VAL A 84 -3.79 -7.88 -17.16
C VAL A 84 -4.87 -7.36 -18.12
N PRO A 85 -6.07 -7.98 -18.16
CA PRO A 85 -7.16 -7.49 -18.99
C PRO A 85 -7.46 -6.00 -18.72
N PRO A 86 -7.72 -5.17 -19.75
CA PRO A 86 -7.90 -3.72 -19.60
C PRO A 86 -8.88 -3.30 -18.49
N GLU A 87 -10.01 -3.99 -18.39
CA GLU A 87 -11.05 -3.69 -17.40
C GLU A 87 -10.57 -4.02 -15.98
N ALA A 88 -9.82 -5.11 -15.82
CA ALA A 88 -9.22 -5.48 -14.54
C ALA A 88 -8.09 -4.52 -14.15
N LEU A 89 -7.31 -4.03 -15.12
CA LEU A 89 -6.29 -3.01 -14.90
C LEU A 89 -6.92 -1.68 -14.47
N GLN A 90 -7.99 -1.23 -15.16
CA GLN A 90 -8.75 -0.05 -14.78
C GLN A 90 -9.26 -0.15 -13.34
N ALA A 91 -9.92 -1.26 -12.99
CA ALA A 91 -10.43 -1.48 -11.65
C ALA A 91 -9.32 -1.49 -10.59
N ALA A 92 -8.16 -2.08 -10.89
CA ALA A 92 -7.01 -2.11 -9.98
C ALA A 92 -6.42 -0.70 -9.75
N VAL A 93 -6.33 0.12 -10.80
CA VAL A 93 -5.86 1.52 -10.69
C VAL A 93 -6.84 2.35 -9.88
N GLU A 94 -8.15 2.24 -10.14
CA GLU A 94 -9.19 2.95 -9.39
C GLU A 94 -9.20 2.55 -7.91
N ALA A 95 -9.09 1.26 -7.62
CA ALA A 95 -8.99 0.74 -6.26
C ALA A 95 -7.75 1.30 -5.55
N ARG A 96 -6.58 1.29 -6.22
CA ARG A 96 -5.35 1.88 -5.67
C ARG A 96 -5.49 3.37 -5.41
N ALA A 97 -6.10 4.13 -6.32
CA ALA A 97 -6.35 5.56 -6.14
C ALA A 97 -7.27 5.82 -4.93
N ALA A 98 -8.31 5.01 -4.74
CA ALA A 98 -9.17 5.10 -3.56
C ALA A 98 -8.40 4.84 -2.25
N ARG A 99 -7.47 3.87 -2.24
CA ARG A 99 -6.59 3.61 -1.08
C ARG A 99 -5.60 4.74 -0.82
N LEU A 100 -5.06 5.38 -1.86
CA LEU A 100 -4.22 6.56 -1.72
C LEU A 100 -4.99 7.75 -1.12
N ARG A 101 -6.22 7.99 -1.56
CA ARG A 101 -7.09 9.01 -0.94
C ARG A 101 -7.34 8.73 0.53
N GLU A 102 -7.63 7.47 0.88
CA GLU A 102 -7.85 7.08 2.26
C GLU A 102 -6.61 7.29 3.12
N ALA A 103 -5.45 6.83 2.64
CA ALA A 103 -4.17 7.05 3.30
C ALA A 103 -3.87 8.55 3.47
N HIS A 104 -4.09 9.35 2.42
CA HIS A 104 -3.90 10.80 2.47
C HIS A 104 -4.82 11.46 3.49
N ARG A 105 -6.10 11.05 3.58
CA ARG A 105 -7.04 11.54 4.60
C ARG A 105 -6.58 11.19 6.03
N LEU A 106 -6.11 9.97 6.27
CA LEU A 106 -5.59 9.55 7.57
C LEU A 106 -4.37 10.38 7.98
N LEU A 107 -3.45 10.64 7.04
CA LEU A 107 -2.28 11.47 7.27
C LEU A 107 -2.63 12.95 7.48
N GLY A 108 -3.64 13.47 6.76
CA GLY A 108 -4.10 14.85 6.89
C GLY A 108 -4.91 15.11 8.17
N GLY A 109 -5.78 14.19 8.57
CA GLY A 109 -6.60 14.29 9.78
C GLY A 109 -5.81 14.20 11.08
N ALA A 110 -4.60 13.62 11.02
CA ALA A 110 -3.64 13.59 12.12
C ALA A 110 -3.06 14.97 12.49
N GLY A 111 -3.37 16.03 11.73
CA GLY A 111 -2.85 17.36 11.98
C GLY A 111 -1.34 17.44 11.94
N CYS A 112 -0.66 16.47 11.31
CA CYS A 112 0.80 16.35 11.29
C CYS A 112 1.40 17.58 10.59
N PRO A 113 1.90 18.59 11.33
CA PRO A 113 2.42 19.82 10.74
C PRO A 113 3.76 19.55 10.03
N ALA A 114 4.44 18.49 10.46
CA ALA A 114 5.67 17.94 9.91
C ALA A 114 5.46 17.06 8.67
N CYS A 115 4.22 16.93 8.16
CA CYS A 115 4.01 16.54 6.78
C CYS A 115 4.06 17.82 5.94
N PRO A 116 5.24 18.29 5.48
CA PRO A 116 5.25 19.25 4.39
C PRO A 116 4.38 18.61 3.33
N ARG A 117 3.33 19.32 2.90
CA ARG A 117 2.22 18.76 2.12
C ARG A 117 2.66 18.05 0.81
N HIS A 118 3.96 18.05 0.50
CA HIS A 118 4.57 17.62 -0.74
C HIS A 118 5.97 16.99 -0.56
N GLY A 119 6.42 16.65 0.67
CA GLY A 119 7.73 16.03 0.88
C GLY A 119 7.79 14.56 0.43
N GLU A 120 8.95 14.12 -0.04
CA GLU A 120 9.18 12.72 -0.48
C GLU A 120 8.86 11.70 0.62
N GLY A 121 9.20 12.00 1.88
CA GLY A 121 8.86 11.16 3.03
C GLY A 121 7.35 10.97 3.23
N THR A 122 6.56 12.05 3.11
CA THR A 122 5.10 12.00 3.21
C THR A 122 4.49 11.18 2.07
N ARG A 123 4.99 11.34 0.83
CA ARG A 123 4.55 10.57 -0.33
C ARG A 123 4.83 9.07 -0.15
N SER A 124 6.04 8.73 0.28
CA SER A 124 6.44 7.35 0.57
C SER A 124 5.56 6.71 1.66
N LEU A 125 5.34 7.43 2.76
CA LEU A 125 4.45 6.95 3.84
C LEU A 125 3.00 6.78 3.36
N CYS A 126 2.48 7.70 2.54
CA CYS A 126 1.16 7.57 1.92
C CYS A 126 1.04 6.30 1.08
N CYS A 127 2.07 6.00 0.26
CA CYS A 127 2.13 4.78 -0.53
C CYS A 127 2.14 3.50 0.31
N LEU A 128 2.93 3.48 1.40
CA LEU A 128 2.99 2.35 2.34
C LEU A 128 1.65 2.14 3.05
N LEU A 129 1.03 3.22 3.53
CA LEU A 129 -0.26 3.15 4.20
C LEU A 129 -1.35 2.67 3.24
N ALA A 130 -1.39 3.19 2.01
CA ALA A 130 -2.33 2.72 0.99
C ALA A 130 -2.15 1.24 0.66
N GLN A 131 -0.90 0.74 0.65
CA GLN A 131 -0.62 -0.69 0.49
C GLN A 131 -1.15 -1.53 1.66
N ALA A 132 -0.91 -1.11 2.89
CA ALA A 132 -1.45 -1.81 4.06
C ALA A 132 -3.00 -1.87 4.03
N LEU A 133 -3.65 -0.77 3.63
CA LEU A 133 -5.11 -0.73 3.45
C LEU A 133 -5.60 -1.63 2.30
N GLU A 134 -4.84 -1.72 1.21
CA GLU A 134 -5.10 -2.61 0.08
C GLU A 134 -4.99 -4.08 0.49
N SER A 135 -4.05 -4.40 1.38
CA SER A 135 -3.89 -5.72 2.01
C SER A 135 -4.98 -6.08 3.02
N GLY A 136 -5.88 -5.14 3.34
CA GLY A 136 -7.05 -5.37 4.19
C GLY A 136 -6.91 -4.89 5.64
N VAL A 137 -5.82 -4.21 6.00
CA VAL A 137 -5.67 -3.63 7.34
C VAL A 137 -6.75 -2.55 7.53
N PRO A 138 -7.57 -2.61 8.60
CA PRO A 138 -8.58 -1.59 8.84
C PRO A 138 -7.95 -0.22 9.12
N PRO A 139 -8.48 0.89 8.57
CA PRO A 139 -7.96 2.25 8.81
C PRO A 139 -7.79 2.62 10.29
N GLN A 140 -8.67 2.08 11.15
CA GLN A 140 -8.69 2.36 12.59
C GLN A 140 -7.42 1.86 13.31
N VAL A 141 -6.74 0.86 12.75
CA VAL A 141 -5.44 0.38 13.27
C VAL A 141 -4.39 1.48 13.23
N PHE A 142 -4.48 2.38 12.25
CA PHE A 142 -3.49 3.45 12.05
C PHE A 142 -3.91 4.79 12.66
N SER A 143 -5.21 5.05 12.87
CA SER A 143 -5.68 6.35 13.33
C SER A 143 -5.05 6.79 14.66
N GLU A 144 -4.86 5.87 15.60
CA GLU A 144 -4.29 6.21 16.92
C GLU A 144 -2.79 6.51 16.84
N ILE A 145 -2.02 5.73 16.08
CA ILE A 145 -0.58 5.98 15.93
C ILE A 145 -0.31 7.27 15.15
N LEU A 146 -1.24 7.67 14.29
CA LEU A 146 -1.15 8.88 13.49
C LEU A 146 -1.64 10.12 14.25
N ALA A 147 -2.57 10.03 15.21
CA ALA A 147 -3.23 11.20 15.80
C ALA A 147 -2.33 12.21 16.56
N LYS A 148 -1.11 11.84 16.98
CA LYS A 148 -0.22 12.72 17.77
C LYS A 148 1.28 12.51 17.46
N PRO A 149 1.73 12.61 16.21
CA PRO A 149 3.11 12.28 15.90
C PRO A 149 4.03 13.36 16.47
N ASP A 150 5.02 12.97 17.27
CA ASP A 150 6.23 13.78 17.45
C ASP A 150 7.22 13.51 16.29
N ASP A 151 8.24 14.34 16.14
CA ASP A 151 9.19 14.23 15.02
C ASP A 151 9.89 12.86 15.00
N ALA A 152 10.23 12.33 16.17
CA ALA A 152 10.85 11.01 16.31
C ALA A 152 9.88 9.87 15.93
N ALA A 153 8.60 9.99 16.29
CA ALA A 153 7.53 9.07 15.91
C ALA A 153 7.32 9.07 14.40
N THR A 154 7.35 10.25 13.76
CA THR A 154 7.18 10.39 12.31
C THR A 154 8.20 9.56 11.53
N ALA A 155 9.48 9.60 11.93
CA ALA A 155 10.55 8.81 11.31
C ALA A 155 10.34 7.28 11.43
N ARG A 156 9.53 6.83 12.39
CA ARG A 156 9.26 5.41 12.67
C ARG A 156 7.96 4.89 12.06
N LEU A 157 7.06 5.78 11.65
CA LEU A 157 5.77 5.42 11.05
C LEU A 157 5.90 4.42 9.88
N PRO A 158 6.86 4.54 8.95
CA PRO A 158 7.02 3.54 7.88
C PRO A 158 7.19 2.11 8.41
N ALA A 159 8.02 1.93 9.45
CA ALA A 159 8.26 0.61 10.03
C ALA A 159 7.04 0.06 10.77
N LEU A 160 6.27 0.94 11.43
CA LEU A 160 5.02 0.58 12.09
C LEU A 160 3.95 0.17 11.08
N VAL A 161 3.79 0.90 9.97
CA VAL A 161 2.85 0.54 8.90
C VAL A 161 3.20 -0.82 8.28
N GLU A 162 4.47 -1.03 7.93
CA GLU A 162 4.95 -2.32 7.42
C GLU A 162 4.69 -3.47 8.41
N ALA A 163 4.97 -3.26 9.69
CA ALA A 163 4.70 -4.27 10.71
C ALA A 163 3.20 -4.56 10.86
N GLY A 164 2.34 -3.55 10.80
CA GLY A 164 0.89 -3.71 10.85
C GLY A 164 0.36 -4.57 9.70
N GLU A 165 0.83 -4.32 8.48
CA GLU A 165 0.52 -5.13 7.30
C GLU A 165 1.01 -6.58 7.49
N MET A 166 2.26 -6.78 7.92
CA MET A 166 2.82 -8.11 8.16
C MET A 166 1.99 -8.94 9.15
N LEU A 167 1.56 -8.32 10.25
CA LEU A 167 0.76 -8.99 11.27
C LEU A 167 -0.64 -9.34 10.74
N HIS A 168 -1.27 -8.42 9.99
CA HIS A 168 -2.55 -8.70 9.34
C HIS A 168 -2.48 -9.87 8.36
N LEU A 169 -1.46 -9.90 7.50
CA LEU A 169 -1.24 -10.99 6.55
C LEU A 169 -0.94 -12.33 7.24
N ALA A 170 -0.50 -12.30 8.50
CA ALA A 170 -0.34 -13.49 9.34
C ALA A 170 -1.65 -13.93 10.04
N GLY A 171 -2.75 -13.21 9.83
CA GLY A 171 -4.06 -13.52 10.37
C GLY A 171 -4.36 -12.91 11.75
N LEU A 172 -3.52 -12.00 12.25
CA LEU A 172 -3.81 -11.31 13.51
C LEU A 172 -4.98 -10.33 13.34
N GLY A 173 -5.78 -10.21 14.39
CA GLY A 173 -6.94 -9.31 14.43
C GLY A 173 -6.52 -7.85 14.62
N ALA A 174 -7.41 -6.92 14.24
CA ALA A 174 -7.16 -5.48 14.39
C ALA A 174 -6.76 -5.06 15.82
N PRO A 175 -7.40 -5.55 16.91
CA PRO A 175 -7.01 -5.20 18.27
C PRO A 175 -5.56 -5.60 18.62
N GLU A 176 -5.12 -6.78 18.16
CA GLU A 176 -3.76 -7.28 18.43
C GLU A 176 -2.71 -6.46 17.68
N ILE A 177 -3.02 -6.08 16.44
CA ILE A 177 -2.15 -5.22 15.63
C ILE A 177 -2.07 -3.84 16.27
N GLN A 178 -3.20 -3.25 16.65
CA GLN A 178 -3.25 -1.95 17.31
C GLN A 178 -2.43 -1.93 18.61
N ALA A 179 -2.57 -2.97 19.45
CA ALA A 179 -1.75 -3.13 20.65
C ALA A 179 -0.26 -3.20 20.31
N PHE A 180 0.13 -3.97 19.29
CA PHE A 180 1.53 -4.04 18.83
C PHE A 180 2.09 -2.67 18.41
N LEU A 181 1.32 -1.93 17.61
CA LEU A 181 1.76 -0.63 17.11
C LEU A 181 1.86 0.40 18.24
N HIS A 182 0.93 0.36 19.20
CA HIS A 182 0.99 1.19 20.40
C HIS A 182 2.20 0.86 21.27
N GLU A 183 2.50 -0.43 21.52
CA GLU A 183 3.71 -0.86 22.21
C GLU A 183 4.97 -0.36 21.51
N GLY A 184 5.04 -0.47 20.18
CA GLY A 184 6.20 -0.03 19.42
C GLY A 184 6.40 1.48 19.45
N ARG A 185 5.29 2.23 19.45
CA ARG A 185 5.31 3.68 19.60
C ARG A 185 5.79 4.10 20.99
N VAL A 186 5.18 3.58 22.06
CA VAL A 186 5.53 3.92 23.45
C VAL A 186 6.93 3.44 23.82
N GLY A 187 7.29 2.23 23.41
CA GLY A 187 8.60 1.63 23.64
C GLY A 187 9.72 2.22 22.76
N ASN A 188 9.37 3.20 21.92
CA ASN A 188 10.28 3.92 21.04
C ASN A 188 11.13 3.05 20.09
N TRP A 189 10.59 1.93 19.62
CA TRP A 189 11.36 0.96 18.83
C TRP A 189 11.87 1.55 17.52
N ASN A 190 13.13 1.28 17.20
CA ASN A 190 13.67 1.60 15.88
C ASN A 190 13.11 0.63 14.82
N ARG A 191 13.46 0.86 13.54
CA ARG A 191 12.99 0.02 12.42
C ARG A 191 13.35 -1.46 12.59
N ARG A 192 14.60 -1.76 12.99
CA ARG A 192 15.08 -3.14 13.15
C ARG A 192 14.31 -3.86 14.26
N GLU A 193 14.10 -3.20 15.38
CA GLU A 193 13.35 -3.74 16.53
C GLU A 193 11.88 -3.97 16.18
N THR A 194 11.23 -2.98 15.57
CA THR A 194 9.83 -3.05 15.16
C THR A 194 9.58 -4.25 14.23
N LEU A 195 10.36 -4.36 13.16
CA LEU A 195 10.21 -5.46 12.21
C LEU A 195 10.63 -6.81 12.80
N GLY A 196 11.67 -6.84 13.66
CA GLY A 196 12.10 -8.04 14.36
C GLY A 196 11.01 -8.62 15.27
N ARG A 197 10.37 -7.75 16.07
CA ARG A 197 9.27 -8.15 16.97
C ARG A 197 8.02 -8.56 16.19
N ALA A 198 7.71 -7.90 15.07
CA ALA A 198 6.61 -8.28 14.20
C ALA A 198 6.82 -9.69 13.62
N ARG A 199 8.01 -9.98 13.09
CA ARG A 199 8.37 -11.33 12.58
C ARG A 199 8.24 -12.41 13.65
N GLU A 200 8.65 -12.10 14.87
CA GLU A 200 8.51 -13.03 15.98
C GLU A 200 7.05 -13.35 16.30
N ARG A 201 6.17 -12.33 16.33
CA ARG A 201 4.73 -12.55 16.51
C ARG A 201 4.13 -13.35 15.35
N VAL A 202 4.51 -13.07 14.11
CA VAL A 202 4.09 -13.86 12.93
C VAL A 202 4.52 -15.32 13.07
N ARG A 203 5.76 -15.58 13.52
CA ARG A 203 6.27 -16.94 13.74
C ARG A 203 5.44 -17.69 14.79
N ARG A 204 5.11 -17.04 15.91
CA ARG A 204 4.27 -17.61 16.96
C ARG A 204 2.84 -17.88 16.49
N ALA A 205 2.23 -16.92 15.80
CA ALA A 205 0.88 -17.07 15.26
C ALA A 205 0.79 -18.27 14.31
N ARG A 206 1.78 -18.45 13.44
CA ARG A 206 1.85 -19.61 12.53
C ARG A 206 2.04 -20.93 13.27
N ALA A 207 2.85 -20.96 14.33
CA ALA A 207 3.06 -22.15 15.14
C ALA A 207 1.80 -22.55 15.95
N ALA A 208 0.92 -21.59 16.25
CA ALA A 208 -0.32 -21.83 16.98
C ALA A 208 -1.46 -22.39 16.12
N VAL A 209 -1.38 -22.27 14.78
CA VAL A 209 -2.38 -22.84 13.88
C VAL A 209 -2.15 -24.35 13.80
N PRO A 210 -3.07 -25.20 14.30
CA PRO A 210 -2.91 -26.64 14.20
C PRO A 210 -2.89 -27.06 12.72
N PRO A 211 -2.11 -28.09 12.35
CA PRO A 211 -2.10 -28.58 10.99
C PRO A 211 -3.51 -28.98 10.56
N PRO A 212 -3.88 -28.79 9.29
CA PRO A 212 -5.18 -29.19 8.79
C PRO A 212 -5.40 -30.69 9.07
N ARG A 213 -6.53 -31.03 9.71
CA ARG A 213 -6.88 -32.42 10.04
C ARG A 213 -6.80 -33.27 8.76
N GLY A 214 -5.90 -34.25 8.75
CA GLY A 214 -5.71 -35.19 7.64
C GLY A 214 -4.43 -35.03 6.82
N GLN A 215 -3.54 -34.09 7.13
CA GLN A 215 -2.17 -34.15 6.62
C GLN A 215 -1.30 -35.02 7.53
N PRO A 216 -0.68 -36.11 7.02
CA PRO A 216 0.30 -36.88 7.80
C PRO A 216 1.50 -35.99 8.15
N PRO A 217 2.16 -36.20 9.30
CA PRO A 217 3.36 -35.46 9.66
C PRO A 217 4.45 -35.65 8.59
N PRO A 218 5.30 -34.63 8.35
CA PRO A 218 6.41 -34.70 7.41
C PRO A 218 7.46 -35.72 7.83
#